data_AF-A0A1F9TS02-F1
#
_entry.id   AF-A0A1F9TS02-F1
#
_cell.length_a   1.000
_cell.length_b   1.000
_cell.length_c   1.000
_cell.angle_alpha   90.00
_cell.angle_beta   90.00
_cell.angle_gamma   90.00
#
_symmetry.space_group_name_H-M   'P 1'
#
loop_
_entity.id
_entity.type
_entity.pdbx_description
1 polymer ?
#
loop_
_entity_poly.entity_id
_entity_poly.type
_entity_poly.pdbx_seq_one_letter_code
_entity_poly.pdbx_strand_id
1 'polypeptide(L)'
;MSVSSHLNPEPERRLWIIHENLRRELEWCDIKLGALAALAVLELALAGYLLPQGPLARVTLALLGGALPLAVFALTPFIETPPRMPLADPDRGKPHQGDSLLAAWDITKYPQVELVNIMDRYLGGGVTATPYYDDIVGQIVLTARRITRKVRALAAAGALAVLAQLVLLAGLLWR
;
A
#
# COMPACT_ATOMS: atom_id res chain seq x y z
N MET A 1 -33.34 -31.51 -0.35
CA MET A 1 -32.79 -30.91 -1.57
C MET A 1 -31.29 -30.76 -1.38
N SER A 2 -30.51 -31.64 -2.03
CA SER A 2 -29.05 -31.62 -2.00
C SER A 2 -28.57 -30.51 -2.92
N VAL A 3 -28.18 -29.37 -2.34
CA VAL A 3 -27.55 -28.29 -3.09
C VAL A 3 -26.14 -28.73 -3.39
N SER A 4 -25.87 -28.90 -4.68
CA SER A 4 -24.63 -29.33 -5.29
C SER A 4 -23.41 -28.60 -4.75
N SER A 5 -22.58 -29.31 -3.99
CA SER A 5 -21.25 -28.90 -3.51
C SER A 5 -20.21 -28.70 -4.63
N HIS A 6 -20.57 -28.99 -5.88
CA HIS A 6 -19.66 -28.98 -7.03
C HIS A 6 -19.58 -27.64 -7.79
N LEU A 7 -20.28 -26.58 -7.36
CA LEU A 7 -20.27 -25.27 -8.03
C LEU A 7 -19.69 -24.12 -7.18
N ASN A 8 -19.28 -24.39 -5.94
CA ASN A 8 -18.51 -23.41 -5.18
C ASN A 8 -17.04 -23.48 -5.64
N PRO A 9 -16.43 -22.37 -6.09
CA PRO A 9 -14.99 -22.31 -6.23
C PRO A 9 -14.39 -22.76 -4.90
N GLU A 10 -13.46 -23.71 -4.94
CA GLU A 10 -12.75 -24.20 -3.77
C GLU A 10 -12.26 -23.01 -2.94
N PRO A 11 -12.44 -23.02 -1.61
CA PRO A 11 -12.10 -21.90 -0.74
C PRO A 11 -10.63 -21.47 -0.93
N GLU A 12 -9.77 -22.46 -1.20
CA GLU A 12 -8.36 -22.28 -1.58
C GLU A 12 -8.21 -21.42 -2.83
N ARG A 13 -8.99 -21.67 -3.89
CA ARG A 13 -8.93 -20.90 -5.14
C ARG A 13 -9.33 -19.45 -4.91
N ARG A 14 -10.35 -19.19 -4.09
CA ARG A 14 -10.79 -17.82 -3.77
C ARG A 14 -9.73 -17.07 -2.96
N LEU A 15 -9.13 -17.74 -1.97
CA LEU A 15 -8.02 -17.18 -1.18
C LEU A 15 -6.80 -16.89 -2.03
N TRP A 16 -6.47 -17.82 -2.94
CA TRP A 16 -5.38 -17.66 -3.88
C TRP A 16 -5.58 -16.44 -4.77
N ILE A 17 -6.79 -16.20 -5.27
CA ILE A 17 -7.11 -14.99 -6.07
C ILE A 17 -6.87 -13.72 -5.25
N ILE A 18 -7.32 -13.68 -3.98
CA ILE A 18 -7.12 -12.52 -3.10
C ILE A 18 -5.61 -12.29 -2.88
N HIS A 19 -4.90 -13.35 -2.54
CA HIS A 19 -3.46 -13.29 -2.27
C HIS A 19 -2.66 -12.85 -3.50
N GLU A 20 -2.95 -13.42 -4.67
CA GLU A 20 -2.27 -13.09 -5.94
C GLU A 20 -2.56 -11.66 -6.39
N ASN A 21 -3.78 -11.17 -6.22
CA ASN A 21 -4.12 -9.77 -6.52
C ASN A 21 -3.34 -8.80 -5.63
N LEU A 22 -3.28 -9.07 -4.32
CA LEU A 22 -2.49 -8.26 -3.40
C LEU A 22 -1.00 -8.33 -3.72
N ARG A 23 -0.49 -9.52 -4.08
CA ARG A 23 0.91 -9.68 -4.50
C ARG A 23 1.23 -8.79 -5.71
N ARG A 24 0.39 -8.82 -6.75
CA ARG A 24 0.56 -7.96 -7.93
C ARG A 24 0.47 -6.48 -7.57
N GLU A 25 -0.48 -6.10 -6.72
CA GLU A 25 -0.61 -4.71 -6.26
C GLU A 25 0.63 -4.23 -5.50
N LEU A 26 1.23 -5.10 -4.68
CA LEU A 26 2.49 -4.84 -3.99
C LEU A 26 3.65 -4.67 -4.98
N GLU A 27 3.79 -5.58 -5.94
CA GLU A 27 4.82 -5.51 -6.99
C GLU A 27 4.68 -4.20 -7.81
N TRP A 28 3.46 -3.83 -8.18
CA TRP A 28 3.19 -2.56 -8.87
C TRP A 28 3.52 -1.34 -8.02
N CYS A 29 3.25 -1.36 -6.72
CA CYS A 29 3.66 -0.28 -5.82
C CYS A 29 5.18 -0.16 -5.75
N ASP A 30 5.90 -1.29 -5.70
CA ASP A 30 7.35 -1.30 -5.65
C ASP A 30 7.99 -0.77 -6.93
N ILE A 31 7.43 -1.13 -8.09
CA ILE A 31 7.86 -0.56 -9.37
C ILE A 31 7.65 0.96 -9.39
N LYS A 32 6.49 1.45 -8.93
CA LYS A 32 6.19 2.90 -8.89
C LYS A 32 7.11 3.65 -7.94
N LEU A 33 7.37 3.12 -6.75
CA LEU A 33 8.29 3.70 -5.77
C LEU A 33 9.73 3.71 -6.31
N GLY A 34 10.17 2.62 -6.94
CA GLY A 34 11.48 2.52 -7.58
C GLY A 34 11.65 3.53 -8.72
N ALA A 35 10.64 3.67 -9.59
CA ALA A 35 10.63 4.65 -10.66
C ALA A 35 10.68 6.09 -10.12
N LEU A 36 9.89 6.39 -9.09
CA LEU A 36 9.90 7.70 -8.44
C LEU A 36 11.25 8.01 -7.78
N ALA A 37 11.87 7.03 -7.13
CA ALA A 37 13.20 7.19 -6.54
C ALA A 37 14.25 7.46 -7.63
N ALA A 38 14.23 6.69 -8.73
CA ALA A 38 15.16 6.88 -9.85
C ALA A 38 15.01 8.26 -10.49
N LEU A 39 13.76 8.70 -10.71
CA LEU A 39 13.47 10.05 -11.22
C LEU A 39 13.95 11.13 -10.26
N ALA A 40 13.69 10.99 -8.95
CA ALA A 40 14.14 11.95 -7.95
C ALA A 40 15.68 12.06 -7.90
N VAL A 41 16.41 10.95 -8.01
CA VAL A 41 17.89 10.95 -8.11
C VAL A 41 18.35 11.69 -9.35
N LEU A 42 17.74 11.40 -10.51
CA LEU A 42 18.10 12.03 -11.78
C LEU A 42 17.82 13.53 -11.76
N GLU A 43 16.65 13.93 -11.27
CA GLU A 43 16.26 15.34 -11.11
C GLU A 43 17.19 16.07 -10.13
N LEU A 44 17.60 15.43 -9.03
CA LEU A 44 18.51 16.02 -8.06
C LEU A 44 19.92 16.24 -8.67
N ALA A 45 20.40 15.28 -9.48
CA ALA A 45 21.66 15.42 -10.21
C ALA A 45 21.59 16.53 -11.28
N LEU A 46 20.49 16.60 -12.04
CA LEU A 46 20.26 17.64 -13.05
C LEU A 46 20.09 19.02 -12.43
N ALA A 47 19.35 19.13 -11.34
CA ALA A 47 19.14 20.37 -10.59
C ALA A 47 20.46 20.96 -10.09
N GLY A 48 21.38 20.10 -9.62
CA GLY A 48 22.72 20.53 -9.20
C GLY A 48 23.57 21.13 -10.33
N TYR A 49 23.30 20.76 -11.59
CA TYR A 49 24.05 21.24 -12.76
C TYR A 49 23.39 22.42 -13.47
N LEU A 50 22.05 22.41 -13.62
CA LEU A 50 21.31 23.35 -14.46
C LEU A 50 20.84 24.62 -13.73
N LEU A 51 20.62 24.55 -12.42
CA LEU A 51 20.08 25.69 -11.67
C LEU A 51 21.21 26.59 -11.16
N PRO A 52 21.07 27.93 -11.29
CA PRO A 52 21.96 28.85 -10.61
C PRO A 52 21.75 28.69 -9.11
N GLN A 53 22.80 28.93 -8.32
CA GLN A 53 22.74 28.82 -6.86
C GLN A 53 21.84 29.91 -6.26
N GLY A 54 20.53 29.72 -6.33
CA GLY A 54 19.50 30.59 -5.80
C GLY A 54 18.67 29.94 -4.68
N PRO A 55 17.85 30.71 -3.96
CA PRO A 55 17.01 30.19 -2.89
C PRO A 55 16.02 29.13 -3.41
N LEU A 56 15.48 29.31 -4.61
CA LEU A 56 14.58 28.35 -5.26
C LEU A 56 15.27 27.01 -5.54
N ALA A 57 16.54 27.04 -5.99
CA ALA A 57 17.32 25.82 -6.22
C ALA A 57 17.54 25.03 -4.92
N ARG A 58 17.80 25.71 -3.79
CA ARG A 58 17.93 25.06 -2.47
C ARG A 58 16.62 24.42 -2.01
N VAL A 59 15.49 25.07 -2.25
CA VAL A 59 14.15 24.52 -1.93
C VAL A 59 13.87 23.27 -2.76
N THR A 60 14.12 23.31 -4.07
CA THR A 60 13.96 22.13 -4.95
C THR A 60 14.85 20.97 -4.51
N LEU A 61 16.13 21.23 -4.21
CA LEU A 61 17.06 20.21 -3.71
C LEU A 61 16.62 19.64 -2.36
N ALA A 62 16.10 20.47 -1.45
CA ALA A 62 15.58 20.01 -0.16
C ALA A 62 14.32 19.14 -0.31
N LEU A 63 13.40 19.50 -1.22
CA LEU A 63 12.19 18.74 -1.49
C LEU A 63 12.51 17.38 -2.13
N LEU A 64 13.38 17.35 -3.14
CA LEU A 64 13.84 16.10 -3.77
C LEU A 64 14.66 15.25 -2.79
N GLY A 65 15.52 15.89 -2.00
CA GLY A 65 16.30 15.26 -0.94
C GLY A 65 15.45 14.68 0.18
N GLY A 66 14.24 15.22 0.42
CA GLY A 66 13.25 14.65 1.34
C GLY A 66 12.39 13.54 0.73
N ALA A 67 12.12 13.59 -0.58
CA ALA A 67 11.36 12.54 -1.29
C ALA A 67 12.14 11.22 -1.38
N LEU A 68 13.46 11.29 -1.54
CA LEU A 68 14.36 10.14 -1.65
C LEU A 68 14.36 9.20 -0.43
N PRO A 69 14.59 9.69 0.82
CA PRO A 69 14.52 8.84 2.00
C PRO A 69 13.12 8.28 2.20
N LEU A 70 12.05 9.00 1.85
CA LEU A 70 10.68 8.48 1.90
C LEU A 70 10.49 7.30 0.94
N ALA A 71 10.99 7.40 -0.29
CA ALA A 71 10.88 6.31 -1.27
C ALA A 71 11.72 5.08 -0.86
N VAL A 72 12.96 5.28 -0.39
CA VAL A 72 13.82 4.19 0.11
C VAL A 72 13.23 3.53 1.36
N PHE A 73 12.71 4.34 2.28
CA PHE A 73 12.04 3.86 3.49
C PHE A 73 10.78 3.04 3.18
N ALA A 74 10.05 3.40 2.13
CA ALA A 74 8.87 2.67 1.68
C ALA A 74 9.21 1.31 1.06
N LEU A 75 10.35 1.20 0.37
CA LEU A 75 10.87 -0.07 -0.17
C LEU A 75 11.42 -1.00 0.92
N THR A 76 11.74 -0.45 2.10
CA THR A 76 12.37 -1.22 3.19
C THR A 76 11.37 -2.13 3.91
N PRO A 77 11.65 -3.45 4.03
CA PRO A 77 10.73 -4.41 4.66
C PRO A 77 10.73 -4.34 6.20
N PHE A 78 11.73 -3.72 6.83
CA PHE A 78 12.00 -3.80 8.28
C PHE A 78 11.06 -3.00 9.19
N ILE A 79 10.10 -2.28 8.64
CA ILE A 79 9.24 -1.38 9.42
C ILE A 79 7.81 -1.89 9.33
N GLU A 80 7.65 -3.12 9.83
CA GLU A 80 6.37 -3.62 10.27
C GLU A 80 6.20 -3.12 11.70
N THR A 81 5.61 -1.94 11.85
CA THR A 81 5.14 -1.54 13.18
C THR A 81 4.08 -2.55 13.61
N PRO A 82 4.25 -3.23 14.76
CA PRO A 82 3.20 -4.07 15.28
C PRO A 82 1.94 -3.20 15.44
N PRO A 83 0.75 -3.77 15.20
CA PRO A 83 -0.48 -2.99 15.21
C PRO A 83 -0.59 -2.24 16.53
N ARG A 84 -0.85 -0.93 16.46
CA ARG A 84 -1.57 -0.28 17.57
C ARG A 84 -2.92 -0.99 17.58
N MET A 85 -3.15 -1.87 18.56
CA MET A 85 -4.45 -2.51 18.75
C MET A 85 -5.49 -1.39 18.73
N PRO A 86 -6.36 -1.32 17.71
CA PRO A 86 -7.43 -0.34 17.77
C PRO A 86 -8.28 -0.73 18.98
N LEU A 87 -8.49 0.23 19.89
CA LEU A 87 -9.59 0.13 20.85
C LEU A 87 -10.84 -0.30 20.08
N ALA A 88 -11.58 -1.26 20.64
CA ALA A 88 -12.78 -1.82 20.03
C ALA A 88 -13.77 -0.68 19.72
N ASP A 89 -13.74 -0.20 18.48
CA ASP A 89 -14.71 0.74 17.97
C ASP A 89 -15.98 -0.08 17.69
N PRO A 90 -17.11 0.18 18.37
CA PRO A 90 -18.32 -0.62 18.20
C PRO A 90 -18.90 -0.55 16.77
N ASP A 91 -18.48 0.45 15.97
CA ASP A 91 -18.86 0.59 14.57
C ASP A 91 -17.89 -0.07 13.57
N ARG A 92 -16.71 -0.56 14.00
CA ARG A 92 -15.74 -1.20 13.09
C ARG A 92 -16.05 -2.64 12.70
N GLY A 93 -17.06 -3.26 13.32
CA GLY A 93 -17.38 -4.68 13.14
C GLY A 93 -18.43 -5.03 12.10
N LYS A 94 -19.00 -4.05 11.38
CA LYS A 94 -20.02 -4.31 10.36
C LYS A 94 -19.44 -4.19 8.95
N PRO A 95 -19.35 -5.29 8.17
CA PRO A 95 -18.94 -5.21 6.78
C PRO A 95 -19.88 -4.27 6.02
N HIS A 96 -19.33 -3.20 5.46
CA HIS A 96 -20.10 -2.28 4.62
C HIS A 96 -20.32 -2.95 3.26
N GLN A 97 -21.54 -2.86 2.70
CA GLN A 97 -21.90 -3.55 1.45
C GLN A 97 -21.04 -3.17 0.22
N GLY A 98 -20.21 -2.12 0.32
CA GLY A 98 -19.28 -1.71 -0.73
C GLY A 98 -17.81 -2.12 -0.50
N ASP A 99 -17.45 -2.70 0.64
CA ASP A 99 -16.08 -3.11 0.92
C ASP A 99 -15.72 -4.39 0.15
N SER A 100 -14.58 -4.37 -0.53
CA SER A 100 -14.11 -5.50 -1.34
C SER A 100 -12.97 -6.23 -0.64
N LEU A 101 -13.09 -7.55 -0.50
CA LEU A 101 -12.01 -8.42 -0.01
C LEU A 101 -10.82 -8.52 -1.00
N LEU A 102 -10.89 -7.84 -2.14
CA LEU A 102 -9.81 -7.74 -3.12
C LEU A 102 -8.98 -6.47 -2.94
N ALA A 103 -9.48 -5.46 -2.22
CA ALA A 103 -8.81 -4.18 -2.06
C ALA A 103 -7.98 -4.16 -0.78
N ALA A 104 -6.67 -3.90 -0.89
CA ALA A 104 -5.78 -3.79 0.28
C ALA A 104 -6.29 -2.79 1.32
N TRP A 105 -6.86 -1.66 0.88
CA TRP A 105 -7.40 -0.63 1.77
C TRP A 105 -8.53 -1.16 2.65
N ASP A 106 -9.48 -1.89 2.08
CA ASP A 106 -10.66 -2.39 2.79
C ASP A 106 -10.27 -3.52 3.77
N ILE A 107 -9.33 -4.38 3.37
CA ILE A 107 -8.78 -5.45 4.22
C ILE A 107 -8.13 -4.87 5.49
N THR A 108 -7.44 -3.74 5.39
CA THR A 108 -6.76 -3.13 6.54
C THR A 108 -7.67 -2.44 7.55
N LYS A 109 -8.95 -2.21 7.21
CA LYS A 109 -9.92 -1.58 8.13
C LYS A 109 -10.33 -2.52 9.26
N TYR A 110 -10.29 -3.83 9.02
CA TYR A 110 -10.78 -4.85 9.94
C TYR A 110 -9.64 -5.41 10.80
N PRO A 111 -9.88 -5.68 12.10
CA PRO A 111 -8.99 -6.48 12.92
C PRO A 111 -8.93 -7.93 12.38
N GLN A 112 -7.80 -8.62 12.60
CA GLN A 112 -7.55 -9.96 12.04
C GLN A 112 -8.67 -10.95 12.39
N VAL A 113 -9.16 -10.93 13.64
CA VAL A 113 -10.23 -11.82 14.11
C VAL A 113 -11.54 -11.60 13.34
N GLU A 114 -11.90 -10.35 13.04
CA GLU A 114 -13.10 -10.04 12.25
C GLU A 114 -12.90 -10.40 10.79
N LEU A 115 -11.72 -10.17 10.23
CA LEU A 115 -11.43 -10.54 8.85
C LEU A 115 -11.48 -12.05 8.66
N VAL A 116 -10.95 -12.83 9.60
CA VAL A 116 -11.07 -14.30 9.62
C VAL A 116 -12.54 -14.70 9.59
N ASN A 117 -13.39 -14.08 10.42
CA ASN A 117 -14.83 -14.36 10.43
C ASN A 117 -15.56 -13.95 9.14
N ILE A 118 -15.18 -12.81 8.53
CA ILE A 118 -15.73 -12.35 7.24
C ILE A 118 -15.32 -13.30 6.11
N MET A 119 -14.06 -13.73 6.10
CA MET A 119 -13.52 -14.66 5.11
C MET A 119 -14.11 -16.05 5.29
N ASP A 120 -14.31 -16.52 6.52
CA ASP A 120 -15.00 -17.78 6.82
C ASP A 120 -16.41 -17.78 6.22
N ARG A 121 -17.17 -16.68 6.39
CA ARG A 121 -18.49 -16.51 5.76
C ARG A 121 -18.42 -16.41 4.23
N TYR A 122 -17.43 -15.70 3.69
CA TYR A 122 -17.26 -15.51 2.24
C TYR A 122 -16.88 -16.81 1.51
N LEU A 123 -16.19 -17.72 2.20
CA LEU A 123 -15.70 -18.98 1.67
C LEU A 123 -16.67 -20.15 1.88
N GLY A 124 -17.80 -19.92 2.58
CA GLY A 124 -18.83 -20.93 2.82
C GLY A 124 -18.61 -21.77 4.09
N GLY A 125 -17.75 -21.30 5.00
CA GLY A 125 -17.39 -21.95 6.27
C GLY A 125 -16.15 -22.86 6.15
N GLY A 126 -15.33 -22.91 7.22
CA GLY A 126 -14.21 -23.84 7.38
C GLY A 126 -12.84 -23.19 7.66
N VAL A 127 -12.70 -21.87 7.48
CA VAL A 127 -11.46 -21.12 7.73
C VAL A 127 -11.10 -21.13 9.21
N THR A 128 -12.09 -20.93 10.07
CA THR A 128 -11.91 -20.96 11.54
C THR A 128 -11.68 -22.38 12.09
N ALA A 129 -11.99 -23.40 11.29
CA ALA A 129 -11.86 -24.81 11.68
C ALA A 129 -10.48 -25.41 11.34
N THR A 130 -9.68 -24.74 10.51
CA THR A 130 -8.43 -25.30 9.99
C THR A 130 -7.28 -24.28 10.09
N PRO A 131 -6.26 -24.53 10.95
CA PRO A 131 -5.15 -23.60 11.21
C PRO A 131 -4.42 -23.11 9.96
N TYR A 132 -4.35 -23.96 8.94
CA TYR A 132 -3.75 -23.64 7.64
C TYR A 132 -4.34 -22.37 6.99
N TYR A 133 -5.66 -22.17 7.07
CA TYR A 133 -6.27 -21.01 6.46
C TYR A 133 -6.10 -19.74 7.30
N ASP A 134 -5.96 -19.85 8.62
CA ASP A 134 -5.66 -18.72 9.49
C ASP A 134 -4.30 -18.11 9.14
N ASP A 135 -3.29 -18.94 8.86
CA ASP A 135 -1.97 -18.48 8.40
C ASP A 135 -2.05 -17.74 7.06
N ILE A 136 -2.84 -18.25 6.10
CA ILE A 136 -3.05 -17.61 4.79
C ILE A 136 -3.73 -16.24 4.96
N VAL A 137 -4.76 -16.16 5.81
CA VAL A 137 -5.44 -14.91 6.12
C VAL A 137 -4.49 -13.94 6.81
N GLY A 138 -3.64 -14.42 7.71
CA GLY A 138 -2.56 -13.64 8.32
C GLY A 138 -1.63 -13.03 7.27
N GLN A 139 -1.17 -13.81 6.29
CA GLN A 139 -0.33 -13.32 5.19
C GLN A 139 -1.04 -12.29 4.30
N ILE A 140 -2.34 -12.48 4.03
CA ILE A 140 -3.17 -11.53 3.28
C ILE A 140 -3.23 -10.19 4.01
N VAL A 141 -3.49 -10.21 5.34
CA VAL A 141 -3.54 -9.01 6.17
C VAL A 141 -2.19 -8.27 6.19
N LEU A 142 -1.09 -9.01 6.38
CA LEU A 142 0.26 -8.43 6.39
C LEU A 142 0.59 -7.78 5.03
N THR A 143 0.27 -8.46 3.93
CA THR A 143 0.46 -7.94 2.57
C THR A 143 -0.37 -6.68 2.33
N ALA A 144 -1.65 -6.68 2.69
CA ALA A 144 -2.52 -5.51 2.55
C ALA A 144 -2.01 -4.30 3.35
N ARG A 145 -1.48 -4.52 4.55
CA ARG A 145 -0.85 -3.46 5.37
C ARG A 145 0.41 -2.90 4.72
N ARG A 146 1.27 -3.76 4.16
CA ARG A 146 2.46 -3.31 3.42
C ARG A 146 2.06 -2.43 2.23
N ILE A 147 1.05 -2.84 1.46
CA ILE A 147 0.52 -2.08 0.33
C ILE A 147 0.03 -0.70 0.78
N THR A 148 -0.88 -0.64 1.76
CA THR A 148 -1.45 0.65 2.21
C THR A 148 -0.40 1.62 2.73
N ARG A 149 0.62 1.14 3.45
CA ARG A 149 1.77 1.97 3.85
C ARG A 149 2.55 2.48 2.63
N LYS A 150 2.87 1.60 1.68
CA LYS A 150 3.60 1.96 0.45
C LYS A 150 2.84 2.96 -0.42
N VAL A 151 1.51 2.81 -0.55
CA VAL A 151 0.64 3.76 -1.26
C VAL A 151 0.67 5.14 -0.59
N ARG A 152 0.58 5.20 0.75
CA ARG A 152 0.69 6.48 1.47
C ARG A 152 2.06 7.14 1.28
N ALA A 153 3.14 6.35 1.35
CA ALA A 153 4.48 6.85 1.12
C ALA A 153 4.68 7.33 -0.33
N LEU A 154 4.13 6.60 -1.31
CA LEU A 154 4.13 6.98 -2.72
C LEU A 154 3.40 8.31 -2.93
N ALA A 155 2.23 8.49 -2.31
CA ALA A 155 1.48 9.74 -2.37
C ALA A 155 2.26 10.90 -1.74
N ALA A 156 2.88 10.70 -0.57
CA ALA A 156 3.68 11.73 0.09
C ALA A 156 4.94 12.10 -0.72
N ALA A 157 5.69 11.11 -1.21
CA ALA A 157 6.87 11.32 -2.04
C ALA A 157 6.49 11.98 -3.39
N GLY A 158 5.38 11.56 -3.99
CA GLY A 158 4.83 12.18 -5.20
C GLY A 158 4.43 13.64 -4.99
N ALA A 159 3.78 13.97 -3.86
CA ALA A 159 3.44 15.35 -3.54
C ALA A 159 4.70 16.24 -3.40
N LEU A 160 5.75 15.73 -2.76
CA LEU A 160 7.04 16.44 -2.67
C LEU A 160 7.69 16.62 -4.03
N ALA A 161 7.67 15.60 -4.89
CA ALA A 161 8.20 15.68 -6.24
C ALA A 161 7.44 16.72 -7.10
N VAL A 162 6.11 16.73 -7.05
CA VAL A 162 5.29 17.72 -7.77
C VAL A 162 5.57 19.14 -7.26
N LEU A 163 5.67 19.32 -5.94
CA LEU A 163 6.04 20.62 -5.36
C LEU A 163 7.43 21.07 -5.82
N ALA A 164 8.41 20.15 -5.87
CA ALA A 164 9.74 20.44 -6.37
C ALA A 164 9.72 20.90 -7.84
N GLN A 165 8.93 20.23 -8.68
CA GLN A 165 8.74 20.57 -10.09
C GLN A 165 8.07 21.94 -10.26
N LEU A 166 7.06 22.27 -9.45
CA LEU A 166 6.41 23.59 -9.47
C LEU A 166 7.39 24.71 -9.11
N VAL A 167 8.23 24.50 -8.09
CA VAL A 167 9.27 25.47 -7.69
C VAL A 167 10.30 25.65 -8.79
N LEU A 168 10.72 24.55 -9.44
CA LEU A 168 11.68 24.56 -10.53
C LEU A 168 11.12 25.32 -11.74
N LEU A 169 9.87 25.06 -12.11
CA LEU A 169 9.18 25.73 -13.21
C LEU A 169 9.00 27.24 -12.93
N ALA A 170 8.64 27.61 -11.70
CA ALA A 170 8.55 29.01 -11.29
C ALA A 170 9.92 29.71 -11.36
N GLY A 171 10.99 29.03 -10.92
CA GLY A 171 12.35 29.55 -11.01
C GLY A 171 12.87 29.72 -12.43
N LEU A 172 12.40 28.90 -13.39
CA LEU A 172 12.71 29.04 -14.81
C LEU A 172 11.90 30.17 -15.47
N LEU A 173 10.63 30.38 -15.08
CA LEU A 173 9.78 31.45 -15.61
C LEU A 173 10.19 32.85 -15.12
N TRP A 174 10.80 32.95 -13.93
CA TRP A 174 11.29 34.23 -13.38
C TRP A 174 12.70 34.60 -13.82
N ARG A 175 13.37 33.76 -14.61
CA ARG A 175 14.66 34.07 -15.26
C ARG A 175 14.45 34.76 -16.59
#